data_AF-A0A3B8UIV4-F1
#
_entry.id   AF-A0A3B8UIV4-F1
#
_cell.length_a   1.000
_cell.length_b   1.000
_cell.length_c   1.000
_cell.angle_alpha   90.00
_cell.angle_beta   90.00
_cell.angle_gamma   90.00
#
_symmetry.space_group_name_H-M   'P 1'
#
loop_
_entity.id
_entity.type
_entity.pdbx_description
1 polymer ?
#
loop_
_entity_poly.entity_id
_entity_poly.type
_entity_poly.pdbx_seq_one_letter_code
_entity_poly.pdbx_strand_id
1 'polypeptide(L)' 'KAQPSERMSEAEARAILGVTAGADAQTVQAAWRRLMARAHPDQGGTEGLAARVNAARDRLLKG' A
#
# COMPACT_ATOMS: atom_id res chain seq x y z
N LYS A 1 9.26 -24.55 -10.29
CA LYS A 1 8.39 -23.41 -10.71
C LYS A 1 8.54 -22.33 -9.64
N ALA A 2 8.65 -21.07 -10.05
CA ALA A 2 9.14 -19.97 -9.21
C ALA A 2 8.42 -19.85 -7.85
N GLN A 3 9.22 -19.65 -6.80
CA GLN A 3 8.85 -19.47 -5.39
C GLN A 3 8.60 -17.97 -5.07
N PRO A 4 8.34 -17.61 -3.81
CA PRO A 4 7.05 -17.46 -3.13
C PRO A 4 6.49 -16.02 -3.25
N SER A 5 5.20 -15.90 -3.53
CA SER A 5 4.46 -14.63 -3.63
C SER A 5 4.03 -14.03 -2.28
N GLU A 6 4.80 -14.21 -1.21
CA GLU A 6 4.46 -13.67 0.13
C GLU A 6 4.94 -12.23 0.36
N ARG A 7 5.71 -11.64 -0.57
CA ARG A 7 6.14 -10.24 -0.48
C ARG A 7 5.66 -9.46 -1.71
N MET A 8 4.69 -8.59 -1.45
CA MET A 8 4.11 -7.64 -2.39
C MET A 8 5.17 -6.92 -3.23
N SER A 9 4.97 -6.88 -4.56
CA SER A 9 5.89 -6.22 -5.47
C SER A 9 5.76 -4.69 -5.40
N GLU A 10 6.78 -3.93 -5.83
CA GLU A 10 6.66 -2.47 -5.86
C GLU A 10 5.61 -1.98 -6.86
N ALA A 11 5.46 -2.67 -7.99
CA ALA A 11 4.42 -2.36 -8.97
C ALA A 11 3.02 -2.54 -8.35
N GLU A 12 2.83 -3.63 -7.61
CA GLU A 12 1.59 -3.87 -6.86
C GLU A 12 1.38 -2.83 -5.76
N ALA A 13 2.45 -2.42 -5.07
CA ALA A 13 2.39 -1.36 -4.06
C ALA A 13 1.99 -0.01 -4.61
N ARG A 14 2.55 0.35 -5.75
CA ARG A 14 2.17 1.55 -6.50
C ARG A 14 0.71 1.50 -6.95
N ALA A 15 0.26 0.35 -7.44
CA ALA A 15 -1.13 0.15 -7.86
C ALA A 15 -2.12 0.26 -6.67
N ILE A 16 -1.82 -0.35 -5.53
CA ILE A 16 -2.67 -0.27 -4.33
C ILE A 16 -2.73 1.16 -3.78
N LEU A 17 -1.60 1.87 -3.78
CA LEU A 17 -1.57 3.27 -3.33
C LEU A 17 -2.06 4.27 -4.38
N GLY A 18 -2.24 3.85 -5.63
CA GLY A 18 -2.61 4.73 -6.73
C GLY A 18 -1.54 5.78 -7.05
N VAL A 19 -0.26 5.40 -6.90
CA VAL A 19 0.89 6.29 -7.15
C VAL A 19 1.71 5.82 -8.35
N THR A 20 2.38 6.76 -9.01
CA THR A 20 3.25 6.46 -10.17
C THR A 20 4.61 5.92 -9.75
N ALA A 21 5.37 5.35 -10.70
CA ALA A 21 6.73 4.86 -10.45
C ALA A 21 7.70 5.95 -9.95
N GLY A 22 7.51 7.21 -10.37
CA GLY A 22 8.31 8.35 -9.92
C GLY A 22 7.77 9.08 -8.68
N ALA A 23 6.81 8.49 -7.96
CA ALA A 23 6.27 9.11 -6.76
C ALA A 23 7.32 9.16 -5.65
N ASP A 24 7.50 10.32 -5.04
CA ASP A 24 8.38 10.51 -3.89
C ASP A 24 7.75 9.98 -2.60
N ALA A 25 8.55 9.93 -1.52
CA ALA A 25 8.10 9.44 -0.22
C ALA A 25 6.91 10.24 0.34
N GLN A 26 6.84 11.56 0.06
CA GLN A 26 5.73 12.41 0.50
C GLN A 26 4.42 12.04 -0.21
N THR A 27 4.48 11.80 -1.52
CA THR A 27 3.34 11.36 -2.34
C THR A 27 2.84 9.99 -1.87
N VAL A 28 3.77 9.06 -1.60
CA VAL A 28 3.44 7.73 -1.03
C VAL A 28 2.75 7.85 0.32
N GLN A 29 3.25 8.69 1.24
CA GLN A 29 2.60 8.91 2.53
C GLN A 29 1.23 9.59 2.42
N ALA A 30 1.08 10.56 1.51
CA ALA A 30 -0.20 11.23 1.29
C ALA A 30 -1.25 10.26 0.75
N ALA A 31 -0.88 9.41 -0.22
CA ALA A 31 -1.75 8.36 -0.74
C ALA A 31 -2.13 7.34 0.33
N TRP A 32 -1.15 6.87 1.12
CA TRP A 32 -1.38 5.94 2.22
C TRP A 32 -2.38 6.49 3.25
N ARG A 33 -2.24 7.74 3.68
CA ARG A 33 -3.19 8.36 4.64
C ARG A 33 -4.62 8.41 4.10
N ARG A 34 -4.79 8.77 2.82
CA ARG A 34 -6.11 8.83 2.17
C ARG A 34 -6.77 7.45 2.07
N LEU A 35 -5.99 6.43 1.73
CA LEU A 35 -6.47 5.05 1.64
C LEU A 35 -6.75 4.46 3.02
N MET A 36 -5.88 4.68 4.01
CA MET A 36 -6.08 4.18 5.37
C MET A 36 -7.34 4.74 6.02
N ALA A 37 -7.66 6.01 5.78
CA ALA A 37 -8.91 6.60 6.27
C ALA A 37 -10.17 5.87 5.75
N ARG A 38 -10.09 5.23 4.57
CA ARG A 38 -11.19 4.46 3.97
C ARG A 38 -11.11 2.96 4.26
N ALA A 39 -9.89 2.46 4.47
CA ALA A 39 -9.62 1.06 4.75
C ALA A 39 -9.88 0.69 6.22
N HIS A 40 -9.92 1.68 7.12
CA HIS A 40 -10.16 1.44 8.54
C HIS A 40 -11.58 0.87 8.77
N PRO A 41 -11.74 -0.17 9.62
CA PRO A 41 -13.04 -0.78 9.90
C PRO A 41 -14.08 0.23 10.40
N ASP A 42 -13.68 1.19 11.23
CA ASP A 42 -14.55 2.27 11.72
C ASP A 42 -15.16 3.16 10.61
N GLN A 43 -14.60 3.12 9.39
CA GLN A 43 -15.05 3.90 8.24
C GLN A 43 -15.66 3.00 7.15
N GLY A 44 -16.01 1.76 7.50
CA GLY A 44 -16.60 0.76 6.59
C GLY A 44 -15.58 -0.08 5.82
N GLY A 45 -14.29 0.00 6.18
CA GLY A 45 -13.24 -0.86 5.64
C GLY A 45 -13.12 -2.20 6.38
N THR A 46 -11.99 -2.90 6.17
CA THR A 46 -11.70 -4.17 6.86
C THR A 46 -10.24 -4.21 7.30
N GLU A 47 -9.94 -5.00 8.34
CA GLU A 47 -8.56 -5.21 8.79
C GLU A 47 -7.65 -5.70 7.64
N GLY A 48 -8.17 -6.56 6.75
CA GLY A 48 -7.44 -7.04 5.58
C GLY A 48 -7.11 -5.92 4.57
N LEU A 49 -8.03 -4.99 4.36
CA LEU A 49 -7.80 -3.80 3.53
C LEU A 49 -6.73 -2.89 4.16
N ALA A 50 -6.84 -2.63 5.46
CA ALA A 50 -5.85 -1.84 6.19
C ALA A 50 -4.45 -2.49 6.14
N ALA A 51 -4.36 -3.80 6.37
CA ALA A 51 -3.12 -4.55 6.29
C ALA A 51 -2.49 -4.46 4.89
N ARG A 52 -3.30 -4.58 3.84
CA ARG A 52 -2.83 -4.49 2.45
C ARG A 52 -2.33 -3.08 2.09
N VAL A 53 -2.99 -2.03 2.56
CA VAL A 53 -2.55 -0.63 2.39
C VAL A 53 -1.25 -0.35 3.15
N ASN A 54 -1.09 -0.91 4.36
CA ASN A 54 0.14 -0.80 5.15
C ASN A 54 1.31 -1.53 4.48
N ALA A 55 1.10 -2.75 3.98
CA ALA A 55 2.11 -3.50 3.26
C ALA A 55 2.60 -2.75 2.01
N ALA A 56 1.69 -2.05 1.32
CA ALA A 56 2.03 -1.21 0.18
C ALA A 56 2.97 -0.05 0.53
N ARG A 57 2.64 0.69 1.60
CA ARG A 57 3.49 1.77 2.09
C ARG A 57 4.86 1.26 2.47
N ASP A 58 4.91 0.18 3.24
CA ASP A 58 6.17 -0.39 3.72
C ASP A 58 7.04 -0.86 2.56
N ARG A 59 6.45 -1.44 1.51
CA ARG A 59 7.21 -1.87 0.33
C ARG A 59 7.89 -0.72 -0.42
N LEU A 60 7.29 0.47 -0.44
CA LEU A 60 7.80 1.64 -1.15
C LEU A 60 8.70 2.55 -0.30
N LEU A 61 8.58 2.48 1.04
CA LEU A 61 9.33 3.36 1.96
C LEU A 61 10.44 2.65 2.75
N LYS A 62 10.37 1.32 2.92
CA LYS A 62 11.41 0.53 3.61
C LYS A 62 12.30 -0.27 2.64
N GLY A 63 12.10 -0.08 1.33
CA GLY A 63 12.92 -0.69 0.27
C GLY A 63 14.21 0.09 0.03
#